data_AF-A0A7U9KPE8-F1
#
_entry.id   AF-A0A7U9KPE8-F1
#
_cell.length_a   1.000
_cell.length_b   1.000
_cell.length_c   1.000
_cell.angle_alpha   90.00
_cell.angle_beta   90.00
_cell.angle_gamma   90.00
#
_symmetry.space_group_name_H-M   'P 1'
#
loop_
_entity.id
_entity.type
_entity.pdbx_description
1 polymer ?
#
loop_
_entity_poly.entity_id
_entity_poly.type
_entity_poly.pdbx_seq_one_letter_code
_entity_poly.pdbx_strand_id
1 'polypeptide(L)'
;MHQSTDLHHTANTFDRCAQLCRSAREAADRALRMRAEAAEARLRAVRMRRTVERMKAGRRSDDDPGCRRFPATETRRDTTSRAAQLALLTAFVHARLDEEGSTADLFHETDCPDTGASGCRCPVPERVRHDVTVRQGLARDCEEALHDPDHDAYDWPHSELAALLRLKVLALPYELHRQWREEWRP
;
A
#
# COMPACT_ATOMS: atom_id res chain seq x y z
N MET A 1 1.44 3.75 -56.34
CA MET A 1 1.34 5.02 -55.57
C MET A 1 0.98 4.72 -54.10
N HIS A 2 1.90 4.22 -53.27
CA HIS A 2 1.60 3.82 -51.87
C HIS A 2 2.60 4.33 -50.81
N GLN A 3 3.36 5.39 -51.10
CA GLN A 3 4.40 5.89 -50.17
C GLN A 3 3.95 7.01 -49.21
N SER A 4 2.70 7.48 -49.28
CA SER A 4 2.28 8.68 -48.54
C SER A 4 1.66 8.43 -47.16
N THR A 5 1.28 7.20 -46.83
CA THR A 5 0.59 6.88 -45.56
C THR A 5 1.55 6.56 -44.40
N ASP A 6 2.72 5.99 -44.68
CA ASP A 6 3.69 5.58 -43.65
C ASP A 6 4.40 6.76 -42.97
N LEU A 7 4.62 7.86 -43.70
CA LEU A 7 5.27 9.06 -43.15
C LEU A 7 4.36 9.82 -42.18
N HIS A 8 3.04 9.80 -42.40
CA HIS A 8 2.09 10.41 -41.47
C HIS A 8 1.86 9.57 -40.22
N HIS A 9 1.93 8.23 -40.32
CA HIS A 9 1.81 7.36 -39.17
C HIS A 9 3.03 7.46 -38.25
N THR A 10 4.23 7.50 -38.81
CA THR A 10 5.48 7.66 -38.05
C THR A 10 5.59 9.05 -37.40
N ALA A 11 5.26 10.14 -38.11
CA ALA A 11 5.22 11.48 -37.50
C ALA A 11 4.28 11.56 -36.28
N ASN A 12 3.10 10.92 -36.37
CA ASN A 12 2.13 10.88 -35.27
C ASN A 12 2.65 10.11 -34.04
N THR A 13 3.49 9.08 -34.25
CA THR A 13 4.08 8.31 -33.14
C THR A 13 5.15 9.10 -32.38
N PHE A 14 5.98 9.89 -33.08
CA PHE A 14 7.01 10.71 -32.42
C PHE A 14 6.39 11.86 -31.60
N ASP A 15 5.37 12.53 -32.14
CA ASP A 15 4.65 13.58 -31.43
C ASP A 15 3.94 13.06 -30.18
N ARG A 16 3.35 11.85 -30.28
CA ARG A 16 2.73 11.17 -29.14
C ARG A 16 3.75 10.79 -28.07
N CYS A 17 4.92 10.27 -28.44
CA CYS A 17 6.01 10.01 -27.50
C CYS A 17 6.50 11.29 -26.81
N ALA A 18 6.67 12.38 -27.55
CA ALA A 18 7.07 13.66 -26.99
C ALA A 18 6.01 14.21 -26.01
N GLN A 19 4.72 14.03 -26.32
CA GLN A 19 3.63 14.40 -25.43
C GLN A 19 3.62 13.58 -24.13
N LEU A 20 3.81 12.25 -24.23
CA LEU A 20 3.90 11.38 -23.06
C LEU A 20 5.08 11.76 -22.16
N CYS A 21 6.24 12.06 -22.74
CA CYS A 21 7.42 12.52 -21.99
C CYS A 21 7.16 13.85 -21.25
N ARG A 22 6.44 14.80 -21.88
CA ARG A 22 6.05 16.05 -21.22
C ARG A 22 5.09 15.80 -20.06
N SER A 23 4.03 15.00 -20.28
CA SER A 23 3.07 14.67 -19.24
C SER A 23 3.71 13.92 -18.06
N ALA A 24 4.67 13.02 -18.33
CA ALA A 24 5.41 12.31 -17.28
C ALA A 24 6.27 13.27 -16.43
N ARG A 25 6.95 14.24 -17.05
CA ARG A 25 7.73 15.27 -16.34
C ARG A 25 6.83 16.16 -15.48
N GLU A 26 5.72 16.63 -16.02
CA GLU A 26 4.75 17.42 -15.26
C GLU A 26 4.15 16.65 -14.08
N ALA A 27 3.90 15.35 -14.25
CA ALA A 27 3.43 14.49 -13.17
C ALA A 27 4.49 14.31 -12.07
N ALA A 28 5.76 14.12 -12.46
CA ALA A 28 6.88 14.05 -11.51
C ALA A 28 7.04 15.37 -10.74
N ASP A 29 6.94 16.52 -11.41
CA ASP A 29 7.02 17.83 -10.77
C ASP A 29 5.86 18.09 -9.80
N ARG A 30 4.64 17.67 -10.15
CA ARG A 30 3.49 17.72 -9.24
C ARG A 30 3.73 16.85 -8.00
N ALA A 31 4.23 15.63 -8.19
CA ALA A 31 4.53 14.73 -7.08
C ALA A 31 5.60 15.30 -6.14
N LEU A 32 6.63 15.95 -6.68
CA LEU A 32 7.66 16.63 -5.88
C LEU A 32 7.08 17.78 -5.05
N ARG A 33 6.23 18.62 -5.64
CA ARG A 33 5.55 19.71 -4.91
C ARG A 33 4.66 19.18 -3.79
N MET A 34 3.87 18.15 -4.06
CA MET A 34 3.01 17.52 -3.04
C MET A 34 3.84 16.94 -1.88
N ARG A 35 5.00 16.34 -2.16
CA ARG A 35 5.92 15.84 -1.13
C ARG A 35 6.48 16.96 -0.27
N ALA A 36 6.87 18.09 -0.88
CA ALA A 36 7.36 19.26 -0.14
C ALA A 36 6.26 19.85 0.77
N GLU A 37 5.05 20.05 0.24
CA GLU A 37 3.90 20.55 1.01
C GLU A 37 3.52 19.61 2.17
N ALA A 38 3.54 18.30 1.94
CA ALA A 38 3.29 17.30 2.96
C ALA A 38 4.36 17.33 4.07
N ALA A 39 5.63 17.52 3.71
CA ALA A 39 6.72 17.66 4.68
C ALA A 39 6.54 18.92 5.55
N GLU A 40 6.19 20.06 4.94
CA GLU A 40 5.87 21.28 5.69
C GLU A 40 4.67 21.11 6.62
N ALA A 41 3.60 20.46 6.16
CA ALA A 41 2.43 20.20 6.98
C ALA A 41 2.78 19.35 8.22
N ARG A 42 3.65 18.33 8.06
CA ARG A 42 4.15 17.53 9.18
C ARG A 42 4.96 18.38 10.16
N LEU A 43 5.86 19.24 9.66
CA LEU A 43 6.63 20.15 10.52
C LEU A 43 5.74 21.13 11.29
N ARG A 44 4.66 21.63 10.66
CA ARG A 44 3.65 22.47 11.33
C ARG A 44 2.94 21.69 12.43
N ALA A 45 2.49 20.47 12.15
CA ALA A 45 1.80 19.63 13.14
C ALA A 45 2.67 19.26 14.34
N VAL A 46 3.97 18.99 14.13
CA VAL A 46 4.93 18.74 15.22
C VAL A 46 5.13 20.00 16.08
N ARG A 47 5.26 21.18 15.45
CA ARG A 47 5.35 22.46 16.18
C ARG A 47 4.12 22.71 17.03
N MET A 48 2.91 22.52 16.47
CA MET A 48 1.66 22.67 17.22
C MET A 48 1.58 21.74 18.43
N ARG A 49 1.96 20.45 18.28
CA ARG A 49 1.98 19.49 19.40
C ARG A 49 2.91 19.95 20.53
N ARG A 50 4.13 20.38 20.20
CA ARG A 50 5.07 20.92 21.20
C ARG A 50 4.52 22.15 21.92
N THR A 51 3.83 23.03 21.21
CA THR A 51 3.19 24.21 21.83
C THR A 51 2.09 23.81 22.80
N VAL A 52 1.23 22.86 22.42
CA VAL A 52 0.15 22.35 23.28
C VAL A 52 0.71 21.64 24.53
N GLU A 53 1.77 20.85 24.38
CA GLU A 53 2.45 20.20 25.50
C GLU A 53 3.04 21.22 26.49
N ARG A 54 3.68 22.29 25.99
CA ARG A 54 4.17 23.39 26.84
C ARG A 54 3.03 24.11 27.57
N MET A 55 1.91 24.37 26.90
CA MET A 55 0.73 24.98 27.54
C MET A 55 0.12 24.08 28.61
N LYS A 56 0.14 22.75 28.43
CA LYS A 56 -0.32 21.79 29.44
C LYS A 56 0.65 21.68 30.62
N ALA A 57 1.96 21.71 30.38
CA ALA A 57 2.97 21.64 31.43
C ALA A 57 2.97 22.88 32.34
N GLY A 58 2.63 24.06 31.81
CA GLY A 58 2.49 25.30 32.60
C GLY A 58 1.18 25.43 33.37
N ARG A 59 0.25 24.45 33.30
CA ARG A 59 -1.07 24.50 33.91
C ARG A 59 -1.25 23.42 34.99
N ARG A 60 -0.18 23.08 35.71
CA ARG A 60 -0.23 22.31 36.96
C ARG A 60 -0.01 23.26 38.14
N SER A 61 -1.10 23.90 38.60
CA SER A 61 -1.20 24.41 39.97
C SER A 61 -2.51 23.86 40.55
N ASP A 62 -2.32 23.12 41.65
CA ASP A 62 -3.11 23.03 42.87
C ASP A 62 -4.64 22.83 42.85
N ASP A 63 -5.03 21.89 43.72
CA ASP A 63 -6.33 21.66 44.36
C ASP A 63 -7.48 21.05 43.54
N ASP A 64 -7.82 19.78 43.84
CA ASP A 64 -8.95 19.42 44.73
C ASP A 64 -9.21 17.88 44.72
N PRO A 65 -9.24 17.18 45.88
CA PRO A 65 -9.54 15.76 45.96
C PRO A 65 -11.05 15.55 46.15
N GLY A 66 -11.80 15.39 45.07
CA GLY A 66 -13.21 15.03 45.24
C GLY A 66 -14.05 15.02 43.98
N CYS A 67 -14.02 13.92 43.21
CA CYS A 67 -15.18 13.58 42.39
C CYS A 67 -15.37 12.08 42.26
N ARG A 68 -16.60 11.68 42.57
CA ARG A 68 -17.09 10.31 42.70
C ARG A 68 -16.93 9.54 41.39
N ARG A 69 -16.40 8.33 41.55
CA ARG A 69 -16.26 7.29 40.54
C ARG A 69 -17.65 6.83 40.10
N PHE A 70 -18.14 7.30 38.96
CA PHE A 70 -19.19 6.62 38.20
C PHE A 70 -18.53 5.58 37.30
N PRO A 71 -19.06 4.35 37.20
CA PRO A 71 -18.54 3.37 36.26
C PRO A 71 -19.01 3.80 34.88
N ALA A 72 -18.13 4.48 34.13
CA ALA A 72 -18.32 4.63 32.71
C ALA A 72 -18.31 3.22 32.12
N THR A 73 -19.49 2.77 31.72
CA THR A 73 -19.71 1.65 30.81
C THR A 73 -18.62 1.65 29.75
N GLU A 74 -17.86 0.55 29.75
CA GLU A 74 -16.83 0.22 28.78
C GLU A 74 -17.39 0.37 27.36
N THR A 75 -17.19 1.53 26.74
CA THR A 75 -17.02 1.56 25.30
C THR A 75 -15.59 1.10 25.06
N ARG A 76 -15.42 -0.23 25.15
CA ARG A 76 -14.27 -0.97 24.65
C ARG A 76 -14.28 -0.80 23.13
N ARG A 77 -13.88 0.39 22.66
CA ARG A 77 -13.39 0.57 21.30
C ARG A 77 -12.07 -0.16 21.29
N ASP A 78 -12.09 -1.35 20.71
CA ASP A 78 -10.91 -2.16 20.44
C ASP A 78 -9.85 -1.28 19.76
N THR A 79 -8.93 -0.79 20.58
CA THR A 79 -7.66 -0.26 20.12
C THR A 79 -6.80 -1.48 19.88
N THR A 80 -7.10 -2.21 18.80
CA THR A 80 -6.16 -3.21 18.27
C THR A 80 -4.82 -2.50 18.15
N SER A 81 -3.81 -3.02 18.85
CA SER A 81 -2.47 -2.46 18.81
C SER A 81 -2.02 -2.37 17.34
N ARG A 82 -1.17 -1.40 17.00
CA ARG A 82 -0.67 -1.28 15.61
C ARG A 82 -0.01 -2.58 15.14
N ALA A 83 0.70 -3.25 16.05
CA ALA A 83 1.24 -4.60 15.83
C ALA A 83 0.16 -5.62 15.45
N ALA A 84 -1.01 -5.61 16.11
CA ALA A 84 -2.13 -6.49 15.75
C ALA A 84 -2.73 -6.13 14.39
N GLN A 85 -2.83 -4.85 14.05
CA GLN A 85 -3.30 -4.41 12.73
C GLN A 85 -2.34 -4.82 11.60
N LEU A 86 -1.04 -4.71 11.86
CA LEU A 86 0.01 -5.17 10.96
C LEU A 86 -0.05 -6.68 10.76
N ALA A 87 -0.12 -7.47 11.84
CA ALA A 87 -0.24 -8.92 11.75
C ALA A 87 -1.47 -9.37 10.95
N LEU A 88 -2.63 -8.75 11.19
CA LEU A 88 -3.85 -9.05 10.43
C LEU A 88 -3.73 -8.69 8.95
N LEU A 89 -3.15 -7.53 8.64
CA LEU A 89 -2.96 -7.09 7.26
C LEU A 89 -1.96 -7.98 6.52
N THR A 90 -0.87 -8.34 7.17
CA THR A 90 0.12 -9.28 6.65
C THR A 90 -0.51 -10.63 6.35
N ALA A 91 -1.26 -11.21 7.30
CA ALA A 91 -1.94 -12.48 7.11
C ALA A 91 -2.94 -12.42 5.94
N PHE A 92 -3.69 -11.32 5.83
CA PHE A 92 -4.60 -11.09 4.71
C PHE A 92 -3.86 -11.06 3.36
N VAL A 93 -2.73 -10.34 3.27
CA VAL A 93 -1.95 -10.24 2.04
C VAL A 93 -1.41 -11.61 1.62
N HIS A 94 -0.84 -12.39 2.55
CA HIS A 94 -0.36 -13.74 2.25
C HIS A 94 -1.46 -14.66 1.76
N ALA A 95 -2.59 -14.70 2.46
CA ALA A 95 -3.72 -15.54 2.05
C ALA A 95 -4.17 -15.25 0.61
N ARG A 96 -4.19 -13.98 0.21
CA ARG A 96 -4.58 -13.59 -1.16
C ARG A 96 -3.53 -13.86 -2.21
N LEU A 97 -2.26 -13.76 -1.85
CA LEU A 97 -1.17 -14.13 -2.75
C LEU A 97 -1.14 -15.65 -2.99
N ASP A 98 -1.39 -16.45 -1.95
CA ASP A 98 -1.44 -17.91 -2.05
C ASP A 98 -2.62 -18.38 -2.92
N GLU A 99 -3.76 -17.71 -2.78
CA GLU A 99 -4.94 -18.00 -3.57
C GLU A 99 -4.78 -17.56 -5.04
N GLU A 100 -4.16 -16.41 -5.30
CA GLU A 100 -3.81 -15.98 -6.66
C GLU A 100 -2.82 -16.96 -7.31
N GLY A 101 -1.84 -17.45 -6.55
CA GLY A 101 -0.92 -18.49 -7.00
C GLY A 101 -1.63 -19.80 -7.34
N SER A 102 -2.56 -20.25 -6.49
CA SER A 102 -3.38 -21.45 -6.73
C SER A 102 -4.30 -21.28 -7.95
N THR A 103 -4.88 -20.10 -8.12
CA THR A 103 -5.74 -19.78 -9.28
C THR A 103 -4.94 -19.81 -10.59
N ALA A 104 -3.67 -19.39 -10.56
CA ALA A 104 -2.80 -19.47 -11.72
C ALA A 104 -2.58 -20.91 -12.21
N ASP A 105 -2.55 -21.89 -11.29
CA ASP A 105 -2.42 -23.31 -11.63
C ASP A 105 -3.67 -23.84 -12.36
N LEU A 106 -4.85 -23.30 -12.01
CA LEU A 106 -6.14 -23.65 -12.60
C LEU A 106 -6.48 -22.85 -13.86
N PHE A 107 -5.66 -21.88 -14.26
CA PHE A 107 -5.95 -20.98 -15.38
C PHE A 107 -6.25 -21.73 -16.70
N HIS A 108 -5.58 -22.85 -16.95
CA HIS A 108 -5.82 -23.67 -18.13
C HIS A 108 -7.07 -24.56 -18.03
N GLU A 109 -7.74 -24.60 -16.88
CA GLU A 109 -9.00 -25.32 -16.69
C GLU A 109 -10.20 -24.39 -16.87
N THR A 110 -10.04 -23.09 -16.63
CA THR A 110 -11.15 -22.13 -16.50
C THR A 110 -11.10 -20.96 -17.48
N ASP A 111 -9.93 -20.39 -17.74
CA ASP A 111 -9.82 -19.02 -18.30
C ASP A 111 -8.93 -18.91 -19.54
N CYS A 112 -8.18 -19.96 -19.89
CA CYS A 112 -7.32 -19.92 -21.07
C CYS A 112 -8.17 -19.98 -22.35
N PRO A 113 -8.09 -18.97 -23.25
CA PRO A 113 -8.88 -18.95 -24.48
C PRO A 113 -8.46 -20.03 -25.48
N ASP A 114 -7.27 -20.61 -25.32
CA ASP A 114 -6.70 -21.67 -26.16
C ASP A 114 -6.85 -23.07 -25.51
N THR A 115 -7.77 -23.22 -24.55
CA THR A 115 -8.10 -24.50 -23.90
C THR A 115 -8.49 -25.54 -24.94
N GLY A 116 -7.57 -26.43 -25.28
CA GLY A 116 -7.80 -27.50 -26.27
C GLY A 116 -6.63 -27.76 -27.22
N ALA A 117 -5.67 -26.83 -27.32
CA ALA A 117 -4.41 -27.12 -28.01
C ALA A 117 -3.52 -27.97 -27.08
N SER A 118 -3.29 -29.24 -27.43
CA SER A 118 -2.31 -30.07 -26.73
C SER A 118 -0.95 -29.37 -26.74
N GLY A 119 -0.46 -28.94 -25.58
CA GLY A 119 0.77 -28.17 -25.45
C GLY A 119 0.59 -26.64 -25.51
N CYS A 120 -0.53 -26.11 -25.00
CA CYS A 120 -0.69 -24.67 -24.77
C CYS A 120 0.55 -24.08 -24.08
N ARG A 121 1.15 -23.04 -24.69
CA ARG A 121 2.34 -22.32 -24.19
C ARG A 121 1.98 -20.95 -23.63
N CYS A 122 0.80 -20.82 -23.03
CA CYS A 122 0.35 -19.55 -22.48
C CYS A 122 1.33 -19.11 -21.37
N PRO A 123 1.91 -17.90 -21.46
CA PRO A 123 2.85 -17.42 -20.45
C PRO A 123 2.15 -16.88 -19.20
N VAL A 124 0.82 -16.82 -19.18
CA VAL A 124 0.04 -16.16 -18.12
C VAL A 124 0.26 -16.83 -16.76
N PRO A 125 0.14 -18.17 -16.60
CA PRO A 125 0.36 -18.80 -15.29
C PRO A 125 1.76 -18.53 -14.73
N GLU A 126 2.79 -18.63 -15.57
CA GLU A 126 4.17 -18.38 -15.16
C GLU A 126 4.39 -16.93 -14.72
N ARG A 127 3.81 -15.97 -15.45
CA ARG A 127 3.85 -14.55 -15.07
C ARG A 127 3.14 -14.29 -13.75
N VAL A 128 1.96 -14.85 -13.56
CA VAL A 128 1.22 -14.70 -12.29
C VAL A 128 2.02 -15.28 -11.12
N ARG A 129 2.59 -16.49 -11.26
CA ARG A 129 3.45 -17.09 -10.22
C ARG A 129 4.68 -16.24 -9.93
N HIS A 130 5.31 -15.67 -10.96
CA HIS A 130 6.44 -14.76 -10.77
C HIS A 130 6.03 -13.51 -9.97
N ASP A 131 4.92 -12.87 -10.36
CA ASP A 131 4.43 -11.67 -9.69
C ASP A 131 3.99 -11.96 -8.24
N VAL A 132 3.37 -13.12 -7.99
CA VAL A 132 3.03 -13.60 -6.63
C VAL A 132 4.30 -13.77 -5.80
N THR A 133 5.33 -14.42 -6.35
CA THR A 133 6.61 -14.63 -5.67
C THR A 133 7.26 -13.31 -5.27
N VAL A 134 7.29 -12.32 -6.17
CA VAL A 134 7.82 -10.98 -5.90
C VAL A 134 7.02 -10.30 -4.78
N ARG A 135 5.69 -10.34 -4.84
CA ARG A 135 4.82 -9.72 -3.84
C ARG A 135 4.92 -10.39 -2.46
N GLN A 136 5.09 -11.72 -2.40
CA GLN A 136 5.37 -12.45 -1.17
C GLN A 136 6.73 -12.08 -0.58
N GLY A 137 7.74 -11.80 -1.41
CA GLY A 137 9.03 -11.27 -0.96
C GLY A 137 8.86 -9.90 -0.29
N LEU A 138 8.14 -8.98 -0.95
CA LEU A 138 7.88 -7.64 -0.40
C LEU A 138 7.09 -7.67 0.92
N ALA A 139 6.13 -8.59 1.07
CA ALA A 139 5.40 -8.78 2.32
C ALA A 139 6.32 -9.25 3.46
N ARG A 140 7.19 -10.23 3.17
CA ARG A 140 8.20 -10.72 4.12
C ARG A 140 9.22 -9.65 4.51
N ASP A 141 9.72 -8.87 3.56
CA ASP A 141 10.62 -7.74 3.86
C ASP A 141 9.97 -6.74 4.82
N CYS A 142 8.65 -6.52 4.70
CA CYS A 142 7.91 -5.66 5.61
C CYS A 142 7.77 -6.28 7.01
N GLU A 143 7.57 -7.59 7.12
CA GLU A 143 7.52 -8.29 8.41
C GLU A 143 8.88 -8.29 9.11
N GLU A 144 9.94 -8.62 8.39
CA GLU A 144 11.30 -8.65 8.94
C GLU A 144 11.69 -7.26 9.46
N ALA A 145 11.41 -6.21 8.69
CA ALA A 145 11.66 -4.83 9.12
C ALA A 145 10.88 -4.40 10.38
N LEU A 146 9.78 -5.07 10.69
CA LEU A 146 8.96 -4.81 11.89
C LEU A 146 9.37 -5.67 13.09
N HIS A 147 10.10 -6.76 12.85
CA HIS A 147 10.62 -7.64 13.90
C HIS A 147 12.08 -7.35 14.24
N ASP A 148 12.72 -6.44 13.49
CA ASP A 148 14.08 -6.01 13.79
C ASP A 148 14.15 -5.27 15.14
N PRO A 149 15.02 -5.71 16.08
CA PRO A 149 15.18 -5.07 17.38
C PRO A 149 15.64 -3.61 17.29
N ASP A 150 16.28 -3.20 16.19
CA ASP A 150 16.77 -1.83 15.96
C ASP A 150 15.75 -0.96 15.19
N HIS A 151 14.49 -1.40 15.02
CA HIS A 151 13.47 -0.66 14.25
C HIS A 151 13.15 0.76 14.79
N ASP A 152 13.47 1.03 16.06
CA ASP A 152 13.32 2.35 16.71
C ASP A 152 14.55 3.27 16.52
N ALA A 153 15.62 2.78 15.87
CA ALA A 153 16.81 3.57 15.59
C ALA A 153 16.50 4.74 14.64
N TYR A 154 17.11 5.90 14.90
CA TYR A 154 16.85 7.14 14.17
C TYR A 154 17.19 7.06 12.67
N ASP A 155 18.15 6.19 12.32
CA ASP A 155 18.64 5.92 10.97
C ASP A 155 18.02 4.67 10.33
N TRP A 156 17.03 4.04 10.98
CA TRP A 156 16.38 2.86 10.44
C TRP A 156 15.71 3.16 9.09
N PRO A 157 16.04 2.42 8.02
CA PRO A 157 15.54 2.73 6.67
C PRO A 157 14.04 2.45 6.49
N HIS A 158 13.42 1.73 7.43
CA HIS A 158 12.06 1.21 7.29
C HIS A 158 11.20 1.49 8.52
N SER A 159 10.70 2.72 8.64
CA SER A 159 9.72 3.03 9.71
C SER A 159 8.50 2.11 9.63
N GLU A 160 7.92 1.74 10.78
CA GLU A 160 6.68 0.94 10.91
C GLU A 160 5.56 1.44 9.96
N LEU A 161 5.42 2.76 9.84
CA LEU A 161 4.44 3.40 8.95
C LEU A 161 4.70 3.08 7.47
N ALA A 162 5.96 2.99 7.05
CA ALA A 162 6.32 2.64 5.68
C ALA A 162 6.00 1.17 5.37
N ALA A 163 6.26 0.26 6.31
CA ALA A 163 5.87 -1.15 6.19
C ALA A 163 4.35 -1.30 6.07
N LEU A 164 3.60 -0.61 6.95
CA LEU A 164 2.13 -0.58 6.89
C LEU A 164 1.61 -0.06 5.55
N LEU A 165 2.18 1.04 5.04
CA LEU A 165 1.78 1.61 3.74
C LEU A 165 2.07 0.64 2.60
N ARG A 166 3.21 -0.05 2.61
CA ARG A 166 3.55 -1.06 1.60
C ARG A 166 2.57 -2.23 1.63
N LEU A 167 2.29 -2.77 2.82
CA LEU A 167 1.29 -3.83 2.99
C LEU A 167 -0.11 -3.38 2.55
N LYS A 168 -0.49 -2.13 2.83
CA LYS A 168 -1.77 -1.59 2.35
C LYS A 168 -1.84 -1.45 0.83
N VAL A 169 -0.75 -1.06 0.19
CA VAL A 169 -0.67 -1.03 -1.28
C VAL A 169 -0.77 -2.43 -1.87
N LEU A 170 -0.15 -3.43 -1.25
CA LEU A 170 -0.27 -4.83 -1.66
C LEU A 170 -1.69 -5.38 -1.45
N ALA A 171 -2.35 -5.00 -0.36
CA ALA A 171 -3.72 -5.42 -0.06
C ALA A 171 -4.77 -4.77 -0.97
N LEU A 172 -4.51 -3.54 -1.45
CA LEU A 172 -5.50 -2.70 -2.11
C LEU A 172 -6.22 -3.37 -3.32
N PRO A 173 -5.54 -4.06 -4.24
CA PRO A 173 -6.22 -4.74 -5.35
C PRO A 173 -7.26 -5.75 -4.85
N TYR A 174 -6.95 -6.49 -3.79
CA TYR A 174 -7.85 -7.47 -3.19
C TYR A 174 -8.96 -6.80 -2.38
N GLU A 175 -8.67 -5.71 -1.67
CA GLU A 175 -9.70 -4.93 -0.95
C GLU A 175 -10.71 -4.27 -1.92
N LEU A 176 -10.29 -3.89 -3.13
CA LEU A 176 -11.15 -3.23 -4.12
C LEU A 176 -11.89 -4.21 -5.05
N HIS A 177 -11.35 -5.40 -5.27
CA HIS A 177 -11.99 -6.38 -6.14
C HIS A 177 -13.29 -6.92 -5.53
N ARG A 178 -14.35 -6.98 -6.33
CA ARG A 178 -15.68 -7.34 -5.82
C ARG A 178 -15.75 -8.77 -5.27
N GLN A 179 -15.17 -9.73 -5.97
CA GLN A 179 -15.12 -11.14 -5.55
C GLN A 179 -14.45 -11.30 -4.17
N TRP A 180 -13.32 -10.61 -3.97
CA TRP A 180 -12.53 -10.70 -2.75
C TRP A 180 -13.14 -10.00 -1.53
N ARG A 181 -14.04 -9.03 -1.75
CA ARG A 181 -14.81 -8.38 -0.68
C ARG A 181 -15.95 -9.22 -0.12
N GLU A 182 -16.51 -10.12 -0.93
CA GLU A 182 -17.71 -10.89 -0.55
C GLU A 182 -17.35 -12.13 0.28
N GLU A 183 -16.19 -12.75 0.07
CA GLU A 183 -15.74 -13.96 0.80
C GLU A 183 -15.18 -13.72 2.22
N TRP A 184 -14.77 -12.50 2.56
CA TRP A 184 -14.10 -12.17 3.83
C TRP A 184 -14.87 -11.18 4.72
N ARG A 185 -16.14 -10.90 4.41
CA ARG A 185 -17.02 -10.30 5.42
C ARG A 185 -17.37 -11.39 6.44
N PRO A 186 -17.11 -11.18 7.74
CA PRO A 186 -17.58 -12.08 8.78
C PRO A 186 -19.11 -12.16 8.80
#